data_AF-A0A7R9U397-F1
#
_entry.id   AF-A0A7R9U397-F1
#
_cell.length_a   1.000
_cell.length_b   1.000
_cell.length_c   1.000
_cell.angle_alpha   90.00
_cell.angle_beta   90.00
_cell.angle_gamma   90.00
#
_symmetry.space_group_name_H-M   'P 1'
#
loop_
_entity.id
_entity.type
_entity.pdbx_description
1 polymer ?
#
loop_
_entity_poly.entity_id
_entity_poly.type
_entity_poly.pdbx_seq_one_letter_code
_entity_poly.pdbx_strand_id
1 'polypeptide(L)'
;GPCWALLSTTSDPQWSRMPTLACVDLWTGLGASLDAQIPRAAAILLKRSADTSGFLSEQADFAIDAVIANGTGYRPAAAFAQCSGHRSAAIRGKAAYALYKSLKGLGHLLGSDKKELERLLQRISQLLTDSNSTARQYARGSLTILLDPELSLRSEIAKYVDPAVVARIEANPNPLEATQRRGTQASRASTANHSSLSTQPTLAEMPLRRSNSDEARPARRREAEHLPREQASP
;
A
#
# COMPACT_ATOMS: atom_id res chain seq x y z
N GLY A 1 22.23 -3.71 -12.73
CA GLY A 1 20.93 -3.75 -12.01
C GLY A 1 19.89 -3.02 -12.84
N PRO A 2 18.83 -3.69 -13.35
CA PRO A 2 17.92 -3.10 -14.36
C PRO A 2 16.65 -2.45 -13.78
N CYS A 3 15.92 -3.13 -12.90
CA CYS A 3 14.51 -2.82 -12.60
C CYS A 3 14.26 -1.39 -12.10
N TRP A 4 15.16 -0.83 -11.28
CA TRP A 4 15.03 0.53 -10.74
C TRP A 4 15.06 1.64 -11.79
N ALA A 5 15.60 1.38 -12.99
CA ALA A 5 15.49 2.33 -14.10
C ALA A 5 14.04 2.42 -14.59
N LEU A 6 13.37 1.28 -14.77
CA LEU A 6 11.99 1.20 -15.26
C LEU A 6 11.00 1.88 -14.31
N LEU A 7 11.11 1.67 -12.98
CA LEU A 7 10.28 2.39 -12.00
C LEU A 7 10.42 3.93 -12.07
N SER A 8 11.54 4.43 -12.60
CA SER A 8 11.81 5.87 -12.72
C SER A 8 11.37 6.48 -14.06
N THR A 9 11.15 5.68 -15.11
CA THR A 9 10.88 6.16 -16.48
C THR A 9 9.46 5.89 -16.99
N THR A 10 8.71 4.94 -16.43
CA THR A 10 7.34 4.65 -16.90
C THR A 10 6.34 5.73 -16.46
N SER A 11 5.93 6.58 -17.40
CA SER A 11 4.77 7.47 -17.25
C SER A 11 3.43 6.76 -17.52
N ASP A 12 3.45 5.61 -18.20
CA ASP A 12 2.24 4.87 -18.60
C ASP A 12 1.60 4.06 -17.46
N PRO A 13 0.28 4.22 -17.18
CA PRO A 13 -0.42 3.51 -16.10
C PRO A 13 -0.47 1.98 -16.23
N GLN A 14 -0.27 1.42 -17.43
CA GLN A 14 -0.22 -0.02 -17.65
C GLN A 14 1.20 -0.59 -17.43
N TRP A 15 2.23 0.12 -17.90
CA TRP A 15 3.63 -0.29 -17.76
C TRP A 15 4.19 -0.01 -16.35
N SER A 16 3.60 0.91 -15.58
CA SER A 16 3.93 1.16 -14.17
C SER A 16 3.55 -0.01 -13.22
N ARG A 17 2.71 -0.96 -13.68
CA ARG A 17 2.22 -2.09 -12.87
C ARG A 17 3.29 -3.16 -12.68
N MET A 18 3.85 -3.64 -13.79
CA MET A 18 4.79 -4.77 -13.81
C MET A 18 6.05 -4.52 -12.96
N PRO A 19 6.71 -3.35 -12.98
CA PRO A 19 7.89 -3.09 -12.17
C PRO A 19 7.62 -3.12 -10.66
N THR A 20 6.42 -2.74 -10.23
CA THR A 20 6.08 -2.62 -8.81
C THR A 20 5.76 -3.98 -8.20
N LEU A 21 5.00 -4.83 -8.90
CA LEU A 21 4.78 -6.23 -8.52
C LEU A 21 6.07 -7.05 -8.64
N ALA A 22 6.83 -6.89 -9.72
CA ALA A 22 8.14 -7.55 -9.84
C ALA A 22 9.12 -7.12 -8.73
N CYS A 23 8.97 -5.92 -8.14
CA CYS A 23 9.71 -5.55 -6.93
C CYS A 23 9.28 -6.33 -5.68
N VAL A 24 8.00 -6.68 -5.53
CA VAL A 24 7.53 -7.58 -4.44
C VAL A 24 8.15 -8.97 -4.60
N ASP A 25 8.09 -9.54 -5.81
CA ASP A 25 8.66 -10.85 -6.12
C ASP A 25 10.18 -10.87 -5.91
N LEU A 26 10.88 -9.82 -6.39
CA LEU A 26 12.31 -9.66 -6.25
C LEU A 26 12.73 -9.55 -4.77
N TRP A 27 12.00 -8.79 -3.95
CA TRP A 27 12.27 -8.69 -2.51
C TRP A 27 11.99 -9.98 -1.75
N THR A 28 10.94 -10.71 -2.13
CA THR A 28 10.59 -12.00 -1.53
C THR A 28 11.59 -13.10 -1.90
N GLY A 29 12.12 -13.08 -3.13
CA GLY A 29 13.08 -14.07 -3.62
C GLY A 29 14.55 -13.82 -3.27
N LEU A 30 14.95 -12.56 -3.01
CA LEU A 30 16.36 -12.18 -2.82
C LEU A 30 16.67 -11.51 -1.46
N GLY A 31 15.66 -10.97 -0.77
CA GLY A 31 15.75 -10.38 0.57
C GLY A 31 17.03 -9.59 0.85
N ALA A 32 17.78 -10.04 1.86
CA ALA A 32 19.02 -9.41 2.35
C ALA A 32 20.06 -9.05 1.27
N SER A 33 20.12 -9.77 0.15
CA SER A 33 21.06 -9.46 -0.94
C SER A 33 20.74 -8.16 -1.69
N LEU A 34 19.52 -7.64 -1.54
CA LEU A 34 19.08 -6.35 -2.09
C LEU A 34 19.24 -5.18 -1.10
N ASP A 35 19.66 -5.43 0.15
CA ASP A 35 19.66 -4.43 1.24
C ASP A 35 20.37 -3.12 0.88
N ALA A 36 21.47 -3.18 0.12
CA ALA A 36 22.20 -2.00 -0.36
C ALA A 36 21.36 -1.08 -1.26
N GLN A 37 20.24 -1.56 -1.80
CA GLN A 37 19.33 -0.82 -2.67
C GLN A 37 18.09 -0.28 -1.93
N ILE A 38 17.87 -0.63 -0.65
CA ILE A 38 16.73 -0.13 0.15
C ILE A 38 16.62 1.40 0.13
N PRO A 39 17.69 2.21 0.34
CA PRO A 39 17.56 3.67 0.35
C PRO A 39 17.04 4.24 -0.97
N ARG A 40 17.43 3.64 -2.10
CA ARG A 40 16.96 4.04 -3.44
C ARG A 40 15.54 3.53 -3.70
N ALA A 41 15.24 2.30 -3.30
CA ALA A 41 13.90 1.70 -3.41
C ALA A 41 12.87 2.51 -2.61
N ALA A 42 13.16 2.80 -1.33
CA ALA A 42 12.30 3.57 -0.44
C ALA A 42 11.95 4.94 -1.03
N ALA A 43 12.93 5.69 -1.55
CA ALA A 43 12.68 7.01 -2.15
C ALA A 43 11.79 6.95 -3.40
N ILE A 44 11.96 5.93 -4.26
CA ILE A 44 11.16 5.73 -5.48
C ILE A 44 9.75 5.27 -5.12
N LEU A 45 9.62 4.25 -4.27
CA LEU A 45 8.34 3.68 -3.86
C LEU A 45 7.51 4.69 -3.06
N LEU A 46 8.13 5.46 -2.15
CA LEU A 46 7.40 6.53 -1.44
C LEU A 46 6.85 7.60 -2.40
N LYS A 47 7.60 7.98 -3.43
CA LYS A 47 7.12 8.92 -4.45
C LYS A 47 5.90 8.35 -5.21
N ARG A 48 5.86 7.06 -5.50
CA ARG A 48 4.72 6.35 -6.12
C ARG A 48 3.55 6.14 -5.14
N SER A 49 3.84 5.91 -3.85
CA SER A 49 2.82 5.79 -2.80
C SER A 49 2.06 7.10 -2.55
N ALA A 50 2.68 8.24 -2.88
CA ALA A 50 2.08 9.58 -2.77
C ALA A 50 1.63 10.15 -4.13
N ASP A 51 1.51 9.30 -5.16
CA ASP A 51 0.94 9.63 -6.46
C ASP A 51 -0.61 9.69 -6.35
N THR A 52 -1.29 10.42 -7.25
CA THR A 52 -2.75 10.67 -7.12
C THR A 52 -3.62 9.51 -7.59
N SER A 53 -3.06 8.56 -8.34
CA SER A 53 -3.73 7.32 -8.72
C SER A 53 -3.75 6.35 -7.54
N GLY A 54 -4.93 6.15 -6.92
CA GLY A 54 -5.09 5.23 -5.79
C GLY A 54 -4.55 3.82 -6.06
N PHE A 55 -4.80 3.28 -7.26
CA PHE A 55 -4.24 1.99 -7.68
C PHE A 55 -2.70 1.97 -7.67
N LEU A 56 -2.03 3.02 -8.16
CA LEU A 56 -0.56 3.09 -8.11
C LEU A 56 -0.04 3.31 -6.68
N SER A 57 -0.81 4.01 -5.84
CA SER A 57 -0.52 4.18 -4.41
C SER A 57 -0.55 2.84 -3.66
N GLU A 58 -1.59 2.03 -3.89
CA GLU A 58 -1.75 0.69 -3.31
C GLU A 58 -0.64 -0.27 -3.76
N GLN A 59 -0.33 -0.32 -5.06
CA GLN A 59 0.76 -1.15 -5.57
C GLN A 59 2.12 -0.75 -4.96
N ALA A 60 2.38 0.55 -4.80
CA ALA A 60 3.58 1.04 -4.13
C ALA A 60 3.62 0.71 -2.63
N ASP A 61 2.48 0.72 -1.94
CA ASP A 61 2.38 0.30 -0.53
C ASP A 61 2.68 -1.21 -0.37
N PHE A 62 2.19 -2.08 -1.27
CA PHE A 62 2.55 -3.51 -1.26
C PHE A 62 4.07 -3.73 -1.46
N ALA A 63 4.70 -2.95 -2.34
CA ALA A 63 6.15 -3.01 -2.53
C ALA A 63 6.94 -2.44 -1.33
N ILE A 64 6.42 -1.42 -0.63
CA ILE A 64 6.97 -0.93 0.64
C ILE A 64 6.90 -2.03 1.71
N ASP A 65 5.78 -2.73 1.80
CA ASP A 65 5.60 -3.83 2.75
C ASP A 65 6.55 -5.00 2.47
N ALA A 66 6.78 -5.35 1.20
CA ALA A 66 7.77 -6.35 0.81
C ALA A 66 9.20 -5.95 1.18
N VAL A 67 9.57 -4.67 1.06
CA VAL A 67 10.86 -4.13 1.54
C VAL A 67 10.99 -4.21 3.06
N ILE A 68 9.90 -3.95 3.79
CA ILE A 68 9.90 -3.99 5.26
C ILE A 68 9.98 -5.43 5.78
N ALA A 69 9.30 -6.37 5.14
CA ALA A 69 9.26 -7.77 5.55
C ALA A 69 10.56 -8.55 5.25
N ASN A 70 11.27 -8.19 4.18
CA ASN A 70 12.43 -8.95 3.69
C ASN A 70 13.79 -8.25 3.84
N GLY A 71 13.82 -6.96 4.19
CA GLY A 71 15.06 -6.20 4.42
C GLY A 71 15.61 -6.36 5.84
N THR A 72 16.93 -6.46 6.01
CA THR A 72 17.50 -6.89 7.32
C THR A 72 17.68 -5.78 8.35
N GLY A 73 17.35 -6.09 9.60
CA GLY A 73 17.61 -5.25 10.77
C GLY A 73 17.12 -3.82 10.61
N TYR A 74 17.91 -2.84 11.05
CA TYR A 74 17.53 -1.43 11.00
C TYR A 74 17.49 -0.83 9.57
N ARG A 75 17.85 -1.58 8.51
CA ARG A 75 18.04 -1.02 7.15
C ARG A 75 16.75 -0.44 6.53
N PRO A 76 15.56 -1.09 6.62
CA PRO A 76 14.31 -0.46 6.22
C PRO A 76 13.99 0.79 7.07
N ALA A 77 14.07 0.68 8.39
CA ALA A 77 13.76 1.78 9.31
C ALA A 77 14.61 3.03 9.04
N ALA A 78 15.92 2.87 8.89
CA ALA A 78 16.86 3.96 8.59
C ALA A 78 16.57 4.63 7.24
N ALA A 79 16.25 3.85 6.20
CA ALA A 79 15.91 4.39 4.88
C ALA A 79 14.60 5.19 4.89
N PHE A 80 13.54 4.67 5.53
CA PHE A 80 12.28 5.39 5.65
C PHE A 80 12.39 6.63 6.57
N ALA A 81 13.19 6.57 7.63
CA ALA A 81 13.52 7.72 8.48
C ALA A 81 14.40 8.78 7.77
N GLN A 82 15.18 8.42 6.75
CA GLN A 82 15.83 9.39 5.87
C GLN A 82 14.82 10.07 4.94
N CYS A 83 13.90 9.30 4.36
CA CYS A 83 12.86 9.82 3.47
C CYS A 83 11.82 10.70 4.19
N SER A 84 11.66 10.56 5.52
CA SER A 84 10.71 11.34 6.31
C SER A 84 11.05 12.83 6.41
N GLY A 85 12.23 13.27 5.96
CA GLY A 85 12.59 14.70 5.82
C GLY A 85 12.12 15.38 4.53
N HIS A 86 11.35 14.70 3.67
CA HIS A 86 11.03 15.19 2.32
C HIS A 86 10.04 16.40 2.30
N ARG A 87 10.18 17.29 1.31
CA ARG A 87 9.37 18.52 1.20
C ARG A 87 7.85 18.27 1.09
N SER A 88 7.43 17.19 0.41
CA SER A 88 6.00 16.85 0.28
C SER A 88 5.47 16.20 1.56
N ALA A 89 4.44 16.80 2.14
CA ALA A 89 3.76 16.32 3.35
C ALA A 89 3.17 14.91 3.19
N ALA A 90 2.65 14.56 2.01
CA ALA A 90 2.12 13.22 1.73
C ALA A 90 3.23 12.16 1.79
N ILE A 91 4.40 12.47 1.24
CA ILE A 91 5.58 11.57 1.29
C ILE A 91 6.10 11.43 2.73
N ARG A 92 6.09 12.49 3.56
CA ARG A 92 6.43 12.37 4.99
C ARG A 92 5.43 11.50 5.75
N GLY A 93 4.13 11.61 5.47
CA GLY A 93 3.09 10.75 6.04
C GLY A 93 3.29 9.27 5.71
N LYS A 94 3.54 8.93 4.43
CA LYS A 94 3.86 7.56 3.98
C LYS A 94 5.20 7.06 4.52
N ALA A 95 6.22 7.92 4.63
CA ALA A 95 7.50 7.58 5.23
C ALA A 95 7.39 7.26 6.73
N ALA A 96 6.58 8.04 7.48
CA ALA A 96 6.30 7.78 8.88
C ALA A 96 5.52 6.46 9.09
N TYR A 97 4.59 6.12 8.18
CA TYR A 97 3.91 4.82 8.16
C TYR A 97 4.88 3.65 7.94
N ALA A 98 5.74 3.75 6.93
CA ALA A 98 6.75 2.73 6.60
C ALA A 98 7.77 2.56 7.73
N LEU A 99 8.21 3.67 8.36
CA LEU A 99 9.04 3.66 9.58
C LEU A 99 8.33 2.95 10.74
N TYR A 100 7.07 3.30 11.04
CA TYR A 100 6.27 2.66 12.09
C TYR A 100 6.18 1.14 11.91
N LYS A 101 5.93 0.67 10.68
CA LYS A 101 5.90 -0.77 10.36
C LYS A 101 7.27 -1.44 10.44
N SER A 102 8.33 -0.74 10.04
CA SER A 102 9.73 -1.21 10.20
C SER A 102 10.10 -1.42 11.67
N LEU A 103 9.73 -0.47 12.55
CA LEU A 103 9.95 -0.59 13.99
C LEU A 103 9.15 -1.75 14.59
N LYS A 104 7.89 -1.95 14.14
CA LYS A 104 7.07 -3.09 14.56
C LYS A 104 7.66 -4.44 14.14
N GLY A 105 8.35 -4.51 13.00
CA GLY A 105 9.06 -5.70 12.52
C GLY A 105 10.35 -6.02 13.28
N LEU A 106 11.03 -5.01 13.84
CA LEU A 106 12.28 -5.18 14.60
C LEU A 106 12.08 -5.86 15.96
N GLY A 107 11.02 -5.50 16.69
CA GLY A 107 10.74 -6.05 18.02
C GLY A 107 11.94 -5.95 18.97
N HIS A 108 12.37 -7.07 19.55
CA HIS A 108 13.51 -7.15 20.48
C HIS A 108 14.83 -6.59 19.91
N LEU A 109 15.00 -6.55 18.58
CA LEU A 109 16.20 -6.00 17.94
C LEU A 109 16.33 -4.48 18.12
N LEU A 110 15.26 -3.77 18.54
CA LEU A 110 15.26 -2.31 18.70
C LEU A 110 16.30 -1.79 19.71
N GLY A 111 16.70 -2.60 20.70
CA GLY A 111 17.75 -2.27 21.66
C GLY A 111 19.16 -2.71 21.25
N SER A 112 19.34 -3.44 20.15
CA SER A 112 20.62 -4.08 19.79
C SER A 112 21.67 -3.11 19.23
N ASP A 113 21.26 -2.06 18.50
CA ASP A 113 22.15 -0.98 18.07
C ASP A 113 21.66 0.37 18.61
N LYS A 114 22.32 0.83 19.69
CA LYS A 114 22.01 2.14 20.31
C LYS A 114 22.24 3.33 19.37
N LYS A 115 23.17 3.23 18.41
CA LYS A 115 23.54 4.32 17.50
C LYS A 115 22.52 4.50 16.38
N GLU A 116 21.96 3.39 15.86
CA GLU A 116 20.82 3.47 14.95
C GLU A 116 19.54 3.86 15.70
N LEU A 117 19.32 3.34 16.92
CA LEU A 117 18.20 3.76 17.78
C LEU A 117 18.22 5.28 18.05
N GLU A 118 19.35 5.86 18.44
CA GLU A 118 19.46 7.31 18.72
C GLU A 118 19.14 8.18 17.49
N ARG A 119 19.56 7.74 16.28
CA ARG A 119 19.17 8.40 15.02
C ARG A 119 17.68 8.29 14.73
N LEU A 120 17.09 7.13 14.98
CA LEU A 120 15.65 6.91 14.79
C LEU A 120 14.83 7.73 15.79
N LEU A 121 15.24 7.82 17.06
CA LEU A 121 14.65 8.69 18.07
C LEU A 121 14.70 10.17 17.65
N GLN A 122 15.84 10.64 17.12
CA GLN A 122 15.97 12.00 16.59
C GLN A 122 15.03 12.29 15.40
N ARG A 123 14.73 11.29 14.56
CA ARG A 123 13.75 11.42 13.47
C ARG A 123 12.30 11.31 13.94
N ILE A 124 12.02 10.47 14.93
CA ILE A 124 10.69 10.34 15.54
C ILE A 124 10.31 11.63 16.28
N SER A 125 11.22 12.25 17.02
CA SER A 125 10.95 13.52 17.71
C SER A 125 10.64 14.68 16.74
N GLN A 126 11.33 14.72 15.59
CA GLN A 126 10.99 15.63 14.48
C GLN A 126 9.61 15.34 13.87
N LEU A 127 9.23 14.07 13.73
CA LEU A 127 7.92 13.69 13.17
C LEU A 127 6.75 13.91 14.15
N LEU A 128 6.98 13.91 15.47
CA LEU A 128 5.96 14.22 16.47
C LEU A 128 5.44 15.67 16.34
N THR A 129 6.26 16.58 15.80
CA THR A 129 5.96 18.01 15.59
C THR A 129 5.75 18.41 14.12
N ASP A 130 5.79 17.47 13.17
CA ASP A 130 5.57 17.72 11.74
C ASP A 130 4.24 18.43 11.46
N SER A 131 4.14 19.26 10.41
CA SER A 131 2.88 19.88 9.99
C SER A 131 1.84 18.87 9.48
N ASN A 132 2.26 17.71 8.96
CA ASN A 132 1.36 16.66 8.48
C ASN A 132 0.78 15.83 9.65
N SER A 133 -0.56 15.75 9.72
CA SER A 133 -1.28 15.01 10.79
C SER A 133 -0.96 13.52 10.80
N THR A 134 -0.94 12.88 9.63
CA THR A 134 -0.63 11.44 9.46
C THR A 134 0.79 11.12 9.93
N ALA A 135 1.78 11.96 9.62
CA ALA A 135 3.15 11.84 10.10
C ALA A 135 3.21 11.91 11.63
N ARG A 136 2.56 12.91 12.25
CA ARG A 136 2.45 12.99 13.72
C ARG A 136 1.71 11.80 14.33
N GLN A 137 0.75 11.19 13.62
CA GLN A 137 -0.03 10.04 14.12
C GLN A 137 0.84 8.78 14.16
N TYR A 138 1.56 8.48 13.08
CA TYR A 138 2.48 7.34 13.04
C TYR A 138 3.72 7.55 13.93
N ALA A 139 4.22 8.78 14.08
CA ALA A 139 5.30 9.08 15.04
C ALA A 139 4.92 8.74 16.49
N ARG A 140 3.65 8.97 16.88
CA ARG A 140 3.14 8.51 18.19
C ARG A 140 3.12 6.99 18.29
N GLY A 141 2.60 6.30 17.27
CA GLY A 141 2.61 4.83 17.23
C GLY A 141 4.02 4.23 17.29
N SER A 142 4.99 4.86 16.63
CA SER A 142 6.42 4.49 16.71
C SER A 142 6.96 4.67 18.12
N LEU A 143 6.58 5.74 18.83
CA LEU A 143 6.97 5.94 20.22
C LEU A 143 6.26 4.95 21.16
N THR A 144 4.99 4.60 20.93
CA THR A 144 4.30 3.54 21.68
C THR A 144 5.07 2.21 21.62
N ILE A 145 5.60 1.83 20.44
CA ILE A 145 6.44 0.63 20.28
C ILE A 145 7.74 0.75 21.09
N LEU A 146 8.39 1.92 21.09
CA LEU A 146 9.66 2.12 21.80
C LEU A 146 9.51 2.25 23.33
N LEU A 147 8.33 2.66 23.80
CA LEU A 147 7.96 2.76 25.22
C LEU A 147 7.53 1.43 25.85
N ASP A 148 7.46 0.36 25.06
CA ASP A 148 7.18 -1.00 25.52
C ASP A 148 8.13 -1.38 26.69
N PRO A 149 7.61 -1.77 27.87
CA PRO A 149 8.42 -2.14 29.02
C PRO A 149 9.50 -3.17 28.73
N GLU A 150 9.22 -4.15 27.86
CA GLU A 150 10.13 -5.26 27.54
C GLU A 150 11.42 -4.78 26.85
N LEU A 151 11.37 -3.64 26.15
CA LEU A 151 12.54 -3.08 25.45
C LEU A 151 13.44 -2.23 26.37
N SER A 152 12.93 -1.77 27.52
CA SER A 152 13.67 -0.94 28.51
C SER A 152 14.28 0.38 27.99
N LEU A 153 13.93 0.87 26.79
CA LEU A 153 14.56 2.02 26.11
C LEU A 153 14.22 3.41 26.70
N ARG A 154 13.63 3.46 27.89
CA ARG A 154 13.09 4.69 28.51
C ARG A 154 14.19 5.73 28.79
N SER A 155 15.41 5.29 29.12
CA SER A 155 16.54 6.20 29.38
C SER A 155 17.03 6.89 28.11
N GLU A 156 16.98 6.20 26.98
CA GLU A 156 17.34 6.69 25.67
C GLU A 156 16.27 7.63 25.11
N ILE A 157 14.99 7.28 25.23
CA ILE A 157 13.85 8.11 24.78
C ILE A 157 13.84 9.48 25.46
N ALA A 158 14.10 9.53 26.78
CA ALA A 158 14.10 10.76 27.58
C ALA A 158 15.14 11.80 27.12
N LYS A 159 16.15 11.41 26.33
CA LYS A 159 17.13 12.34 25.73
C LYS A 159 16.58 13.12 24.53
N TYR A 160 15.52 12.62 23.87
CA TYR A 160 15.03 13.14 22.58
C TYR A 160 13.56 13.56 22.57
N VAL A 161 12.78 13.12 23.55
CA VAL A 161 11.33 13.39 23.64
C VAL A 161 10.98 13.94 25.02
N ASP A 162 10.23 15.04 25.03
CA ASP A 162 9.71 15.69 26.23
C ASP A 162 8.87 14.70 27.09
N PRO A 163 9.13 14.58 28.40
CA PRO A 163 8.36 13.72 29.30
C PRO A 163 6.84 13.97 29.29
N ALA A 164 6.39 15.20 29.07
CA ALA A 164 4.96 15.52 28.93
C ALA A 164 4.36 15.00 27.61
N VAL A 165 5.18 14.82 26.57
CA VAL A 165 4.76 14.14 25.33
C VAL A 165 4.72 12.63 25.53
N VAL A 166 5.68 12.05 26.24
CA VAL A 166 5.69 10.64 26.64
C VAL A 166 4.44 10.29 27.46
N ALA A 167 4.20 10.98 28.58
CA ALA A 167 3.04 10.74 29.45
C ALA A 167 1.69 10.87 28.72
N ARG A 168 1.57 11.79 27.76
CA ARG A 168 0.36 11.94 26.92
C ARG A 168 0.16 10.81 25.91
N ILE A 169 1.22 10.11 25.52
CA ILE A 169 1.16 8.94 24.64
C ILE A 169 0.89 7.69 25.48
N GLU A 170 1.46 7.57 26.69
CA GLU A 170 1.14 6.49 27.62
C GLU A 170 -0.31 6.55 28.11
N ALA A 171 -0.85 7.74 28.35
CA ALA A 171 -2.26 7.95 28.66
C ALA A 171 -3.23 7.72 27.47
N ASN A 172 -2.74 7.64 26.24
CA ASN A 172 -3.53 7.31 25.05
C ASN A 172 -2.66 6.59 23.99
N PRO A 173 -2.35 5.31 24.20
CA PRO A 173 -1.31 4.61 23.43
C PRO A 173 -1.73 4.30 21.98
N ASN A 174 -3.02 4.44 21.63
CA ASN A 174 -3.57 3.83 20.42
C ASN A 174 -4.51 4.73 19.58
N PRO A 175 -4.00 5.81 18.96
CA PRO A 175 -4.74 6.61 17.98
C PRO A 175 -4.88 5.94 16.60
N LEU A 176 -4.31 4.75 16.38
CA LEU A 176 -4.22 4.08 15.08
C LEU A 176 -5.33 3.05 14.86
N GLU A 177 -5.50 2.07 15.75
CA GLU A 177 -6.62 1.11 15.72
C GLU A 177 -7.99 1.81 15.64
N ALA A 178 -8.17 2.86 16.45
CA ALA A 178 -9.39 3.65 16.54
C ALA A 178 -9.70 4.47 15.27
N THR A 179 -8.79 4.51 14.29
CA THR A 179 -9.00 5.12 12.97
C THR A 179 -9.28 4.04 11.92
N GLN A 180 -8.51 2.94 11.94
CA GLN A 180 -8.70 1.78 11.05
C GLN A 180 -10.12 1.20 11.12
N ARG A 181 -10.68 1.11 12.33
CA ARG A 181 -12.06 0.63 12.58
C ARG A 181 -13.14 1.58 12.01
N ARG A 182 -12.89 2.89 11.97
CA ARG A 182 -13.82 3.86 11.37
C ARG A 182 -13.82 3.80 9.85
N GLY A 183 -12.65 3.64 9.21
CA GLY A 183 -12.57 3.44 7.75
C GLY A 183 -13.33 2.19 7.29
N THR A 184 -13.16 1.07 8.00
CA THR A 184 -13.82 -0.21 7.69
C THR A 184 -15.31 -0.27 8.06
N GLN A 185 -15.77 0.53 9.02
CA GLN A 185 -17.21 0.71 9.29
C GLN A 185 -17.87 1.63 8.26
N ALA A 186 -17.23 2.73 7.85
CA ALA A 186 -17.74 3.62 6.82
C ALA A 186 -17.97 2.90 5.48
N SER A 187 -16.99 2.11 5.03
CA SER A 187 -17.11 1.32 3.79
C SER A 187 -18.15 0.19 3.85
N ARG A 188 -18.59 -0.24 5.04
CA ARG A 188 -19.72 -1.16 5.22
C ARG A 188 -21.08 -0.46 5.33
N ALA A 189 -21.11 0.79 5.80
CA ALA A 189 -22.35 1.58 5.86
C ALA A 189 -22.86 1.97 4.46
N SER A 190 -21.96 2.18 3.49
CA SER A 190 -22.32 2.59 2.12
C SER A 190 -23.00 1.51 1.27
N THR A 191 -22.97 0.23 1.67
CA THR A 191 -23.54 -0.89 0.89
C THR A 191 -24.97 -1.28 1.29
N ALA A 192 -25.55 -0.62 2.30
CA ALA A 192 -26.81 -1.05 2.92
C ALA A 192 -28.11 -0.53 2.27
N ASN A 193 -28.04 0.39 1.30
CA ASN A 193 -29.20 1.15 0.79
C ASN A 193 -29.60 0.84 -0.67
N HIS A 194 -29.53 -0.43 -1.09
CA HIS A 194 -29.93 -0.87 -2.45
C HIS A 194 -30.87 -2.10 -2.45
N SER A 195 -31.77 -2.21 -1.46
CA SER A 195 -32.62 -3.39 -1.26
C SER A 195 -34.11 -3.08 -1.43
N SER A 196 -34.56 -2.89 -2.67
CA SER A 196 -35.98 -2.68 -3.02
C SER A 196 -36.37 -3.46 -4.29
N LEU A 197 -37.50 -4.17 -4.22
CA LEU A 197 -38.24 -4.88 -5.28
C LEU A 197 -37.73 -6.28 -5.72
N SER A 198 -38.68 -7.12 -6.16
CA SER A 198 -38.62 -8.60 -6.34
C SER A 198 -38.41 -9.39 -5.03
N THR A 199 -39.11 -10.49 -4.70
CA THR A 199 -40.17 -11.32 -5.36
C THR A 199 -40.87 -12.13 -4.23
N GLN A 200 -42.03 -12.82 -4.32
CA GLN A 200 -42.92 -13.25 -5.43
C GLN A 200 -44.38 -12.77 -5.20
N PRO A 201 -45.42 -13.45 -5.75
CA PRO A 201 -46.16 -14.42 -4.92
C PRO A 201 -46.37 -15.83 -5.54
N THR A 202 -46.38 -16.81 -4.64
CA THR A 202 -47.09 -18.12 -4.59
C THR A 202 -47.54 -18.84 -5.88
N LEU A 203 -47.09 -20.10 -6.03
CA LEU A 203 -47.63 -21.10 -6.96
C LEU A 203 -49.04 -21.57 -6.56
N ALA A 204 -50.03 -21.39 -7.45
CA ALA A 204 -51.28 -22.16 -7.48
C ALA A 204 -51.90 -22.18 -8.90
N GLU A 205 -52.55 -23.30 -9.23
CA GLU A 205 -53.51 -23.54 -10.32
C GLU A 205 -53.08 -23.48 -11.82
N MET A 206 -53.35 -24.60 -12.49
CA MET A 206 -53.52 -24.81 -13.95
C MET A 206 -54.90 -24.28 -14.42
N PRO A 207 -55.26 -24.12 -15.73
CA PRO A 207 -54.98 -25.08 -16.82
C PRO A 207 -54.91 -24.63 -18.31
N LEU A 208 -54.45 -25.59 -19.14
CA LEU A 208 -54.71 -25.86 -20.57
C LEU A 208 -54.98 -24.73 -21.62
N ARG A 209 -54.21 -24.76 -22.74
CA ARG A 209 -54.77 -24.81 -24.12
C ARG A 209 -53.81 -25.31 -25.22
N ARG A 210 -54.35 -25.55 -26.43
CA ARG A 210 -53.70 -25.91 -27.73
C ARG A 210 -54.13 -24.89 -28.82
N SER A 211 -53.61 -24.80 -30.06
CA SER A 211 -52.61 -25.54 -30.89
C SER A 211 -51.74 -24.49 -31.66
N ASN A 212 -50.92 -24.70 -32.71
CA ASN A 212 -50.48 -25.83 -33.58
C ASN A 212 -48.97 -26.12 -33.31
N SER A 213 -48.08 -26.75 -34.09
CA SER A 213 -47.90 -27.12 -35.52
C SER A 213 -47.44 -26.04 -36.52
N ASP A 214 -46.72 -26.50 -37.55
CA ASP A 214 -46.41 -25.84 -38.85
C ASP A 214 -45.40 -24.65 -38.83
N GLU A 215 -44.47 -24.44 -39.78
CA GLU A 215 -43.80 -25.31 -40.78
C GLU A 215 -42.47 -24.61 -41.26
N ALA A 216 -41.72 -25.26 -42.16
CA ALA A 216 -40.80 -24.67 -43.16
C ALA A 216 -39.40 -24.11 -42.74
N ARG A 217 -38.39 -24.96 -42.96
CA ARG A 217 -37.12 -24.58 -43.65
C ARG A 217 -37.40 -24.66 -45.18
N PRO A 218 -36.71 -23.93 -46.10
CA PRO A 218 -35.31 -24.28 -46.45
C PRO A 218 -34.43 -23.17 -47.10
N ALA A 219 -33.17 -23.53 -47.45
CA ALA A 219 -32.34 -23.02 -48.57
C ALA A 219 -31.93 -21.52 -48.64
N ARG A 220 -30.92 -21.07 -49.41
CA ARG A 220 -29.56 -21.48 -49.91
C ARG A 220 -29.21 -20.53 -51.09
N ARG A 221 -27.91 -20.41 -51.47
CA ARG A 221 -27.37 -19.75 -52.71
C ARG A 221 -27.49 -18.20 -52.76
N ARG A 222 -26.63 -17.41 -53.44
CA ARG A 222 -25.40 -17.60 -54.28
C ARG A 222 -24.30 -16.61 -53.78
N GLU A 223 -22.99 -16.85 -53.83
CA GLU A 223 -22.03 -17.13 -54.94
C GLU A 223 -21.71 -15.91 -55.84
N ALA A 224 -20.57 -15.23 -55.58
CA ALA A 224 -19.66 -14.46 -56.47
C ALA A 224 -18.65 -13.72 -55.54
N GLU A 225 -17.31 -13.89 -55.53
CA GLU A 225 -16.28 -13.97 -56.59
C GLU A 225 -16.15 -12.72 -57.47
N HIS A 226 -15.20 -11.83 -57.14
CA HIS A 226 -14.06 -11.58 -58.04
C HIS A 226 -12.86 -10.89 -57.35
N LEU A 227 -11.66 -11.28 -57.78
CA LEU A 227 -10.35 -10.65 -57.50
C LEU A 227 -9.52 -10.90 -58.77
N PRO A 228 -8.75 -9.93 -59.31
CA PRO A 228 -7.29 -10.11 -59.23
C PRO A 228 -6.41 -8.83 -59.25
N ARG A 229 -5.30 -8.90 -58.49
CA ARG A 229 -3.89 -8.59 -58.82
C ARG A 229 -3.43 -7.30 -59.55
N GLU A 230 -2.29 -6.80 -59.02
CA GLU A 230 -1.13 -6.21 -59.73
C GLU A 230 -1.33 -4.81 -60.38
N GLN A 231 -0.30 -3.98 -60.65
CA GLN A 231 1.15 -4.20 -60.74
C GLN A 231 1.99 -3.28 -59.81
N ALA A 232 3.32 -3.36 -59.93
CA ALA A 232 4.33 -2.61 -59.17
C ALA A 232 5.19 -1.70 -60.07
N SER A 233 6.17 -1.01 -59.46
CA SER A 233 7.30 -0.29 -60.10
C SER A 233 6.96 1.06 -60.77
N PRO A 234 7.98 1.92 -61.01
CA PRO A 234 9.40 1.83 -60.63
C PRO A 234 9.78 2.64 -59.38
#